data_AF-A0A6G1PZM6-F1
#
_entry.id   AF-A0A6G1PZM6-F1
#
_cell.length_a   1.000
_cell.length_b   1.000
_cell.length_c   1.000
_cell.angle_alpha   90.00
_cell.angle_beta   90.00
_cell.angle_gamma   90.00
#
_symmetry.space_group_name_H-M   'P 1'
#
loop_
_entity.id
_entity.type
_entity.pdbx_description
1 polymer ?
#
loop_
_entity_poly.entity_id
_entity_poly.type
_entity_poly.pdbx_seq_one_letter_code
_entity_poly.pdbx_strand_id
1 'polypeptide(L)'
;MTEHSKKQLLSTEKQIRAEFNKLHQFLKEEEESRLAALREEEEQKGKTISSEMKMIQEQISSLSVSICAVEEDLQKHNVPFLSSYKPTQTRARVQCSLSDPQLLSGALIDVAKHLGNLSFRVWENLKDKVHFSPVILDPNTANPWLCLMI
;
A
#
# COMPACT_ATOMS: atom_id res chain seq x y z
N MET A 1 52.07 25.43 9.67
CA MET A 1 51.13 25.69 8.54
C MET A 1 50.75 24.41 7.82
N THR A 2 51.72 23.60 7.37
CA THR A 2 51.46 22.31 6.69
C THR A 2 50.65 21.31 7.53
N GLU A 3 50.98 21.14 8.81
CA GLU A 3 50.22 20.24 9.70
C GLU A 3 48.79 20.74 9.99
N HIS A 4 48.59 22.06 10.07
CA HIS A 4 47.27 22.66 10.23
C HIS A 4 46.39 22.45 8.98
N SER A 5 46.95 22.67 7.79
CA SER A 5 46.26 22.47 6.51
C SER A 5 45.85 21.00 6.31
N LYS A 6 46.72 20.04 6.63
CA LYS A 6 46.38 18.60 6.59
C LYS A 6 45.24 18.26 7.56
N LYS A 7 45.27 18.80 8.79
CA LYS A 7 44.20 18.57 9.78
C LYS A 7 42.86 19.14 9.31
N GLN A 8 42.86 20.34 8.73
CA GLN A 8 41.66 20.95 8.14
C GLN A 8 41.10 20.10 6.98
N LEU A 9 41.95 19.63 6.07
CA LEU A 9 41.55 18.75 4.97
C LEU A 9 40.83 17.49 5.48
N LEU A 10 41.49 16.74 6.37
CA LEU A 10 40.94 15.49 6.92
C LEU A 10 39.63 15.72 7.69
N SER A 11 39.55 16.81 8.46
CA SER A 11 38.33 17.16 9.18
C SER A 11 37.18 17.50 8.23
N THR A 12 37.46 18.28 7.19
CA THR A 12 36.47 18.70 6.18
C THR A 12 35.97 17.49 5.39
N GLU A 13 36.86 16.61 4.94
CA GLU A 13 36.49 15.37 4.26
C GLU A 13 35.59 14.49 5.13
N LYS A 14 35.93 14.33 6.42
CA LYS A 14 35.13 13.56 7.37
C LYS A 14 33.74 14.17 7.54
N GLN A 15 33.65 15.50 7.61
CA GLN A 15 32.37 16.21 7.76
C GLN A 15 31.50 16.09 6.49
N ILE A 16 32.08 16.28 5.30
CA ILE A 16 31.38 16.06 4.02
C ILE A 16 30.83 14.63 3.97
N ARG A 17 31.66 13.63 4.28
CA ARG A 17 31.23 12.23 4.27
C ARG A 17 30.11 11.96 5.28
N ALA A 18 30.18 12.56 6.47
CA ALA A 18 29.15 12.41 7.48
C ALA A 18 27.80 13.00 7.02
N GLU A 19 27.79 14.18 6.41
CA GLU A 19 26.55 14.79 5.89
C GLU A 19 25.93 13.97 4.76
N PHE A 20 26.72 13.52 3.78
CA PHE A 20 26.22 12.64 2.72
C PHE A 20 25.70 11.30 3.25
N ASN A 21 26.34 10.72 4.26
CA ASN A 21 25.87 9.48 4.88
C ASN A 21 24.50 9.67 5.55
N LYS A 22 24.25 10.81 6.21
CA LYS A 22 22.93 11.13 6.77
C LYS A 22 21.87 11.22 5.67
N LEU A 23 22.19 11.89 4.56
CA LEU A 23 21.27 12.01 3.41
C LEU A 23 20.96 10.64 2.79
N HIS A 24 21.98 9.80 2.57
CA HIS A 24 21.78 8.44 2.04
C HIS A 24 20.93 7.58 2.98
N GLN A 25 21.18 7.67 4.29
CA GLN A 25 20.38 6.95 5.28
C GLN A 25 18.91 7.40 5.23
N PHE A 26 18.66 8.72 5.19
CA PHE A 26 17.32 9.25 5.04
C PHE A 26 16.61 8.72 3.79
N LEU A 27 17.26 8.77 2.62
CA LEU A 27 16.68 8.31 1.37
C LEU A 27 16.33 6.82 1.41
N LYS A 28 17.20 6.01 2.04
CA LYS A 28 16.95 4.58 2.23
C LYS A 28 15.74 4.33 3.13
N GLU A 29 15.63 5.04 4.25
CA GLU A 29 14.48 4.93 5.16
C GLU A 29 13.17 5.35 4.48
N GLU A 30 13.20 6.43 3.69
CA GLU A 30 12.04 6.91 2.92
C GLU A 30 11.62 5.91 1.83
N GLU A 31 12.58 5.30 1.11
CA GLU A 31 12.33 4.25 0.13
C GLU A 31 11.71 3.01 0.80
N GLU A 32 12.32 2.51 1.88
CA GLU A 32 11.85 1.35 2.62
C GLU A 32 10.44 1.56 3.18
N SER A 33 10.15 2.74 3.74
CA SER A 33 8.82 3.10 4.24
C SER A 33 7.76 3.09 3.14
N ARG A 34 8.07 3.66 1.96
CA ARG A 34 7.13 3.69 0.82
C ARG A 34 6.92 2.30 0.22
N LEU A 35 7.98 1.49 0.10
CA LEU A 35 7.86 0.10 -0.34
C LEU A 35 7.03 -0.74 0.63
N ALA A 36 7.16 -0.49 1.94
CA ALA A 36 6.32 -1.15 2.94
C ALA A 36 4.83 -0.79 2.77
N ALA A 37 4.51 0.50 2.59
CA ALA A 37 3.14 0.96 2.34
C ALA A 37 2.56 0.39 1.03
N LEU A 38 3.38 0.21 -0.01
CA LEU A 38 2.98 -0.44 -1.26
C LEU A 38 2.64 -1.92 -1.04
N ARG A 39 3.48 -2.66 -0.30
CA ARG A 39 3.24 -4.09 0.03
C ARG A 39 1.98 -4.28 0.87
N GLU A 40 1.76 -3.40 1.84
CA GLU A 40 0.53 -3.41 2.66
C GLU A 40 -0.71 -3.22 1.79
N GLU A 41 -0.66 -2.29 0.83
CA GLU A 41 -1.76 -2.06 -0.11
C GLU A 41 -2.02 -3.27 -1.01
N GLU A 42 -0.96 -3.90 -1.53
CA GLU A 42 -1.06 -5.15 -2.31
C GLU A 42 -1.72 -6.26 -1.50
N GLU A 43 -1.26 -6.49 -0.27
CA GLU A 43 -1.81 -7.53 0.60
C GLU A 43 -3.28 -7.27 0.92
N GLN A 44 -3.64 -6.03 1.24
CA GLN A 44 -5.02 -5.66 1.54
C GLN A 44 -5.93 -5.88 0.34
N LYS A 45 -5.52 -5.47 -0.87
CA LYS A 45 -6.28 -5.68 -2.10
C LYS A 45 -6.40 -7.17 -2.44
N GLY A 46 -5.33 -7.94 -2.25
CA GLY A 46 -5.34 -9.39 -2.41
C GLY A 46 -6.33 -10.09 -1.48
N LYS A 47 -6.41 -9.67 -0.20
CA LYS A 47 -7.40 -10.19 0.77
C LYS A 47 -8.82 -9.89 0.33
N THR A 48 -9.10 -8.67 -0.12
CA THR A 48 -10.43 -8.29 -0.61
C THR A 48 -10.84 -9.16 -1.82
N ILE A 49 -9.96 -9.30 -2.82
CA ILE A 49 -10.22 -10.15 -3.98
C ILE A 49 -10.46 -11.61 -3.57
N SER A 50 -9.64 -12.14 -2.66
CA SER A 50 -9.79 -13.52 -2.16
C SER A 50 -11.13 -13.74 -1.46
N SER A 51 -11.57 -12.78 -0.64
CA SER A 51 -12.86 -12.83 0.05
C SER A 51 -14.03 -12.82 -0.92
N GLU A 52 -14.03 -11.92 -1.90
CA GLU A 52 -15.08 -11.86 -2.92
C GLU A 52 -15.13 -13.13 -3.76
N MET A 53 -13.97 -13.67 -4.13
CA MET A 53 -13.90 -14.92 -4.90
C MET A 53 -14.51 -16.10 -4.13
N LYS A 54 -14.33 -16.15 -2.80
CA LYS A 54 -14.99 -17.15 -1.94
C LYS A 54 -16.51 -16.95 -1.91
N MET A 55 -16.98 -15.72 -1.75
CA MET A 55 -18.41 -15.42 -1.76
C MET A 55 -19.06 -15.82 -3.10
N ILE A 56 -18.41 -15.53 -4.23
CA ILE A 56 -18.85 -15.96 -5.57
C ILE A 56 -18.91 -17.49 -5.64
N GLN A 57 -17.88 -18.17 -5.16
CA GLN A 57 -17.82 -19.64 -5.14
C GLN A 57 -18.96 -20.26 -4.31
N GLU A 58 -19.28 -19.67 -3.17
CA GLU A 58 -20.39 -20.08 -2.31
C GLU A 58 -21.76 -19.85 -2.99
N GLN A 59 -21.94 -18.69 -3.62
CA GLN A 59 -23.16 -18.39 -4.39
C GLN A 59 -23.36 -19.36 -5.55
N ILE A 60 -22.31 -19.64 -6.32
CA ILE A 60 -22.33 -20.65 -7.41
C ILE A 60 -22.69 -22.03 -6.84
N SER A 61 -22.06 -22.44 -5.74
CA SER A 61 -22.32 -23.75 -5.13
C SER A 61 -23.77 -23.88 -4.65
N SER A 62 -24.28 -22.83 -4.00
CA SER A 62 -25.68 -22.76 -3.54
C SER A 62 -26.66 -22.79 -4.71
N LEU A 63 -26.36 -22.07 -5.80
CA LEU A 63 -27.17 -22.07 -7.02
C LEU A 63 -27.17 -23.45 -7.68
N SER A 64 -26.03 -24.10 -7.80
CA SER A 64 -25.91 -25.47 -8.34
C SER A 64 -26.77 -26.46 -7.56
N VAL A 65 -26.75 -26.42 -6.21
CA VAL A 65 -27.61 -27.28 -5.39
C VAL A 65 -29.09 -26.98 -5.64
N SER A 66 -29.47 -25.71 -5.80
CA SER A 66 -30.85 -25.34 -6.12
C SER A 66 -31.27 -25.82 -7.51
N ILE A 67 -30.38 -25.78 -8.51
CA ILE A 67 -30.64 -26.29 -9.86
C ILE A 67 -30.85 -27.80 -9.80
N CYS A 68 -29.95 -28.55 -9.15
CA CYS A 68 -30.10 -30.00 -9.01
C CYS A 68 -31.42 -30.37 -8.30
N ALA A 69 -31.82 -29.66 -7.25
CA ALA A 69 -33.09 -29.92 -6.57
C ALA A 69 -34.31 -29.67 -7.48
N VAL A 70 -34.25 -28.63 -8.33
CA VAL A 70 -35.30 -28.37 -9.34
C VAL A 70 -35.32 -29.47 -10.40
N GLU A 71 -34.15 -29.89 -10.89
CA GLU A 71 -34.03 -30.98 -11.87
C GLU A 71 -34.57 -32.31 -11.31
N GLU A 72 -34.21 -32.66 -10.08
CA GLU A 72 -34.70 -33.86 -9.39
C GLU A 72 -36.23 -33.85 -9.23
N ASP A 73 -36.81 -32.70 -8.86
CA ASP A 73 -38.26 -32.56 -8.77
C ASP A 73 -38.94 -32.73 -10.12
N LEU A 74 -38.37 -32.18 -11.20
CA LEU A 74 -38.89 -32.32 -12.56
C LEU A 74 -38.87 -33.77 -13.06
N GLN A 75 -38.00 -34.64 -12.52
CA GLN A 75 -37.97 -36.07 -12.84
C GLN A 75 -39.04 -36.88 -12.09
N LYS A 76 -39.76 -36.30 -11.12
CA LYS A 76 -40.78 -37.01 -10.34
C LYS A 76 -42.06 -37.24 -11.16
N HIS A 77 -42.76 -38.33 -10.86
CA HIS A 77 -44.10 -38.59 -11.38
C HIS A 77 -45.15 -37.59 -10.86
N ASN A 78 -46.30 -37.51 -11.53
CA ASN A 78 -47.35 -36.49 -11.34
C ASN A 78 -47.67 -36.13 -9.87
N VAL A 79 -48.04 -37.10 -9.03
CA VAL A 79 -48.50 -36.80 -7.66
C VAL A 79 -47.35 -36.31 -6.74
N PRO A 80 -46.17 -36.98 -6.71
CA PRO A 80 -45.00 -36.48 -5.98
C PRO A 80 -44.45 -35.13 -6.49
N PHE A 81 -44.58 -34.83 -7.78
CA PHE A 81 -44.20 -33.54 -8.34
C PHE A 81 -45.09 -32.41 -7.81
N LEU A 82 -46.42 -32.61 -7.85
CA LEU A 82 -47.37 -31.60 -7.39
C LEU A 82 -47.22 -31.25 -5.91
N SER A 83 -46.79 -32.20 -5.06
CA SER A 83 -46.56 -31.94 -3.63
C SER A 83 -45.27 -31.17 -3.35
N SER A 84 -44.23 -31.33 -4.19
CA SER A 84 -42.90 -30.70 -4.00
C SER A 84 -42.71 -29.39 -4.77
N TYR A 85 -43.55 -29.13 -5.77
CA TYR A 85 -43.47 -27.95 -6.64
C TYR A 85 -43.42 -26.61 -5.90
N LYS A 86 -44.31 -26.38 -4.93
CA LYS A 86 -44.41 -25.07 -4.23
C LYS A 86 -43.18 -24.75 -3.38
N PRO A 87 -42.68 -25.67 -2.53
CA PRO A 87 -41.40 -25.49 -1.84
C PRO A 87 -40.23 -25.18 -2.79
N THR A 88 -40.09 -25.97 -3.86
CA THR A 88 -38.97 -25.85 -4.79
C THR A 88 -39.02 -24.57 -5.61
N GLN A 89 -40.21 -24.16 -6.06
CA GLN A 89 -40.42 -22.87 -6.69
C GLN A 89 -40.05 -21.70 -5.77
N THR A 90 -40.41 -21.80 -4.48
CA THR A 90 -40.10 -20.74 -3.51
C THR A 90 -38.59 -20.62 -3.30
N ARG A 91 -37.90 -21.76 -3.14
CA ARG A 91 -36.43 -21.81 -3.04
C ARG A 91 -35.74 -21.22 -4.27
N ALA A 92 -36.16 -21.63 -5.46
CA ALA A 92 -35.59 -21.14 -6.72
C ALA A 92 -35.76 -19.61 -6.87
N ARG A 93 -36.94 -19.07 -6.49
CA ARG A 93 -37.19 -17.62 -6.53
C ARG A 93 -36.30 -16.84 -5.56
N VAL A 94 -36.08 -17.37 -4.35
CA VAL A 94 -35.16 -16.76 -3.39
C VAL A 94 -33.75 -16.70 -3.98
N GLN A 95 -33.30 -17.78 -4.61
CA GLN A 95 -31.98 -17.84 -5.24
C GLN A 95 -31.82 -16.84 -6.40
N CYS A 96 -32.85 -16.68 -7.25
CA CYS A 96 -32.87 -15.70 -8.34
C CYS A 96 -32.93 -14.24 -7.87
N SER A 97 -33.26 -14.01 -6.59
CA SER A 97 -33.34 -12.66 -6.01
C SER A 97 -32.03 -12.24 -5.31
N LEU A 98 -31.01 -13.10 -5.32
CA LEU A 98 -29.69 -12.76 -4.79
C LEU A 98 -29.02 -11.69 -5.65
N SER A 99 -28.33 -10.76 -5.00
CA SER A 99 -27.55 -9.74 -5.68
C SER A 99 -26.40 -10.36 -6.46
N ASP A 100 -26.17 -9.86 -7.67
CA ASP A 100 -25.01 -10.22 -8.47
C ASP A 100 -23.72 -9.82 -7.75
N PRO A 101 -22.64 -10.63 -7.88
CA PRO A 101 -21.32 -10.24 -7.40
C PRO A 101 -20.87 -8.95 -8.09
N GLN A 102 -20.44 -7.96 -7.31
CA GLN A 102 -19.96 -6.70 -7.85
C GLN A 102 -18.48 -6.76 -8.19
N LEU A 103 -18.10 -6.09 -9.28
CA LEU A 103 -16.70 -5.85 -9.60
C LEU A 103 -16.13 -4.84 -8.59
N LEU A 104 -15.07 -5.23 -7.88
CA LEU A 104 -14.40 -4.36 -6.92
C LEU A 104 -13.74 -3.17 -7.63
N SER A 105 -14.37 -2.01 -7.58
CA SER A 105 -13.71 -0.75 -7.93
C SER A 105 -12.58 -0.49 -6.92
N GLY A 106 -11.35 -0.34 -7.40
CA GLY A 106 -10.16 -0.17 -6.54
C GLY A 106 -9.36 -1.45 -6.24
N ALA A 107 -9.61 -2.55 -6.96
CA ALA A 107 -8.84 -3.79 -6.82
C ALA A 107 -7.36 -3.69 -7.21
N LEU A 108 -7.01 -2.73 -8.08
CA LEU A 108 -5.63 -2.52 -8.56
C LEU A 108 -4.89 -1.53 -7.68
N ILE A 109 -3.57 -1.67 -7.57
CA ILE A 109 -2.68 -0.74 -6.88
C ILE A 109 -2.90 0.70 -7.36
N ASP A 110 -2.96 1.63 -6.42
CA ASP A 110 -3.04 3.07 -6.69
C ASP A 110 -1.63 3.61 -7.00
N VAL A 111 -1.23 3.44 -8.25
CA VAL A 111 0.10 3.87 -8.73
C VAL A 111 0.29 5.37 -8.54
N ALA A 112 -0.77 6.18 -8.71
CA ALA A 112 -0.70 7.63 -8.57
C ALA A 112 -0.45 8.05 -7.13
N LYS A 113 -1.05 7.36 -6.14
CA LYS A 113 -0.77 7.57 -4.72
C LYS A 113 0.71 7.32 -4.37
N HIS A 114 1.33 6.29 -4.95
CA HIS A 114 2.71 5.92 -4.64
C HIS A 114 3.76 6.71 -5.42
N LEU A 115 3.55 6.93 -6.72
CA LEU A 115 4.53 7.59 -7.60
C LEU A 115 4.23 9.07 -7.88
N GLY A 116 3.03 9.55 -7.56
CA GLY A 116 2.62 10.92 -7.80
C GLY A 116 3.51 11.93 -7.07
N ASN A 117 4.26 12.72 -7.83
CA ASN A 117 5.21 13.72 -7.30
C ASN A 117 6.23 13.12 -6.30
N LEU A 118 6.63 11.86 -6.50
CA LEU A 118 7.49 11.10 -5.59
C LEU A 118 8.72 11.91 -5.16
N SER A 119 9.53 12.37 -6.12
CA SER A 119 10.78 13.10 -5.87
C SER A 119 10.57 14.42 -5.15
N PHE A 120 9.51 15.14 -5.48
CA PHE A 120 9.17 16.41 -4.81
C PHE A 120 8.83 16.18 -3.34
N ARG A 121 8.00 15.17 -3.04
CA ARG A 121 7.64 14.81 -1.66
C ARG A 121 8.85 14.36 -0.84
N VAL A 122 9.76 13.58 -1.43
CA VAL A 122 11.02 13.20 -0.75
C VAL A 122 11.84 14.44 -0.41
N TRP A 123 11.97 15.38 -1.35
CA TRP A 123 12.72 16.62 -1.13
C TRP A 123 12.06 17.51 -0.06
N GLU A 124 10.73 17.61 -0.05
CA GLU A 124 9.97 18.34 0.96
C GLU A 124 10.22 17.75 2.36
N ASN A 125 10.11 16.42 2.52
CA ASN A 125 10.43 15.73 3.77
C ASN A 125 11.90 15.90 4.19
N LEU A 126 12.81 15.94 3.22
CA LEU A 126 14.24 16.14 3.49
C LEU A 126 14.49 17.54 4.08
N LYS A 127 13.79 18.56 3.57
CA LYS A 127 13.93 19.94 4.03
C LYS A 127 13.65 20.08 5.52
N ASP A 128 12.67 19.33 6.04
CA ASP A 128 12.33 19.35 7.48
C ASP A 128 13.40 18.67 8.35
N LYS A 129 14.23 17.78 7.79
CA LYS A 129 15.32 17.11 8.50
C LYS A 129 16.66 17.83 8.39
N VAL A 130 16.85 18.71 7.41
CA VAL A 130 18.11 19.44 7.20
C VAL A 130 18.05 20.79 7.89
N HIS A 131 19.01 21.05 8.78
CA HIS A 131 19.12 22.36 9.38
C HIS A 131 19.74 23.36 8.40
N PHE A 132 18.99 24.41 8.09
CA PHE A 132 19.53 25.59 7.40
C PHE A 132 20.12 26.58 8.41
N SER A 133 21.43 26.84 8.32
CA SER A 133 22.08 27.92 9.06
C SER A 133 22.25 29.14 8.15
N PRO A 134 21.61 30.28 8.45
CA PRO A 134 21.66 31.47 7.58
C PRO A 134 23.04 32.14 7.58
N VAL A 135 23.90 31.82 8.55
CA VAL A 135 25.26 32.34 8.68
C VAL A 135 26.24 31.18 8.69
N ILE A 136 27.33 31.31 7.94
CA ILE A 136 28.43 30.33 7.87
C ILE A 136 29.71 31.07 8.30
N LEU A 137 30.40 30.55 9.31
CA LEU A 137 31.68 31.09 9.76
C LEU A 137 32.82 30.44 8.98
N ASP A 138 33.69 31.25 8.36
CA ASP A 138 34.93 30.77 7.76
C ASP A 138 35.95 30.50 8.87
N PRO A 139 36.40 29.24 9.07
CA PRO A 139 37.37 28.90 10.11
C PRO A 139 38.74 29.59 9.95
N ASN A 140 39.04 30.18 8.78
CA ASN A 140 40.29 30.91 8.56
C ASN A 140 40.18 32.41 8.88
N THR A 141 38.97 32.96 8.94
CA THR A 141 38.73 34.42 9.03
C THR A 141 37.87 34.80 10.25
N ALA A 142 37.05 33.89 10.77
CA ALA A 142 36.15 34.15 11.88
C ALA A 142 36.92 34.37 13.21
N ASN A 143 36.38 35.25 14.05
CA ASN A 143 36.92 35.48 15.39
C ASN A 143 36.77 34.19 16.23
N PRO A 144 37.82 33.72 16.95
CA PRO A 144 37.76 32.48 17.74
C PRO A 144 36.67 32.45 18.82
N TRP A 145 36.15 33.61 19.23
CA TRP A 145 35.10 33.76 20.24
C TRP A 145 33.68 33.80 19.66
N LEU A 146 33.53 33.78 18.32
CA LEU A 146 32.22 33.68 17.66
C LEU A 146 31.80 32.20 17.55
N CYS A 147 30.79 31.82 18.32
CA CYS A 147 30.07 30.56 18.14
C CYS A 147 28.65 30.88 17.62
N LEU A 148 28.24 30.22 16.54
CA LEU A 148 26.82 30.17 16.17
C LEU A 148 26.16 29.15 17.11
N MET A 149 25.21 29.60 17.94
CA MET A 149 24.28 28.68 18.58
C MET A 149 23.31 28.21 17.51
N ILE A 150 23.51 26.96 17.09
CA ILE A 150 22.68 26.18 16.18
C ILE A 150 21.84 25.24 17.05
#